data_AF-A0A6G1E928-F1
#
_entry.id   AF-A0A6G1E928-F1
#
_cell.length_a   1.000
_cell.length_b   1.000
_cell.length_c   1.000
_cell.angle_alpha   90.00
_cell.angle_beta   90.00
_cell.angle_gamma   90.00
#
_symmetry.space_group_name_H-M   'P 1'
#
loop_
_entity.id
_entity.type
_entity.pdbx_description
1 polymer ?
#
loop_
_entity_poly.entity_id
_entity_poly.type
_entity_poly.pdbx_seq_one_letter_code
_entity_poly.pdbx_strand_id
1 'polypeptide(L)'
;MRVKRRSKHRKVVKFYATCFGFREPYRVLVDSTFVHHLLHHRLLPADDALQALLSASRPPPLFTSKCVLAELRRLSRCEHDKVVSAVDCILSLIGDTNPEHFFVAT
;
A
#
# COMPACT_ATOMS: atom_id res chain seq x y z
N MET A 1 4.78 24.81 -8.23
CA MET A 1 4.96 23.44 -8.79
C MET A 1 3.74 22.51 -8.63
N ARG A 2 3.03 22.51 -7.50
CA ARG A 2 1.88 21.62 -7.18
C ARG A 2 0.68 21.75 -8.16
N VAL A 3 0.31 22.98 -8.54
CA VAL A 3 -0.80 23.26 -9.48
C VAL A 3 -0.49 22.78 -10.90
N LYS A 4 0.75 22.97 -11.38
CA LYS A 4 1.20 22.45 -12.70
C LYS A 4 1.16 20.92 -12.73
N ARG A 5 1.56 20.24 -11.65
CA ARG A 5 1.51 18.77 -11.51
C ARG A 5 0.07 18.25 -11.55
N ARG A 6 -0.85 18.87 -10.80
CA ARG A 6 -2.28 18.53 -10.82
C ARG A 6 -2.90 18.73 -12.21
N SER A 7 -2.53 19.80 -12.92
CA SER A 7 -3.01 20.01 -14.28
C SER A 7 -2.49 18.97 -15.28
N LYS A 8 -1.28 18.44 -15.10
CA LYS A 8 -0.75 17.35 -15.94
C LYS A 8 -1.51 16.04 -15.66
N HIS A 9 -1.65 15.64 -14.39
CA HIS A 9 -2.39 14.42 -14.03
C HIS A 9 -3.83 14.45 -14.56
N ARG A 10 -4.54 15.58 -14.43
CA ARG A 10 -5.90 15.72 -14.98
C ARG A 10 -5.98 15.47 -16.48
N LYS A 11 -4.98 15.93 -17.26
CA LYS A 11 -4.93 15.69 -18.72
C LYS A 11 -4.73 14.20 -19.02
N VAL A 12 -3.86 13.54 -18.27
CA VAL A 12 -3.58 12.10 -18.41
C VAL A 12 -4.81 11.27 -18.06
N VAL A 13 -5.46 11.54 -16.93
CA VAL A 13 -6.68 10.82 -16.53
C VAL A 13 -7.80 11.04 -17.56
N LYS A 14 -7.98 12.29 -18.05
CA LYS A 14 -8.97 12.58 -19.09
C LYS A 14 -8.69 11.80 -20.38
N PHE A 15 -7.42 11.70 -20.79
CA PHE A 15 -7.04 10.90 -21.95
C PHE A 15 -7.42 9.42 -21.77
N TYR A 16 -7.12 8.81 -20.62
CA TYR A 16 -7.53 7.42 -20.34
C TYR A 16 -9.05 7.24 -20.25
N ALA A 17 -9.77 8.22 -19.69
CA ALA A 17 -11.22 8.18 -19.64
C ALA A 17 -11.87 8.24 -21.04
N THR A 18 -11.38 9.15 -21.90
CA THR A 18 -11.93 9.35 -23.25
C THR A 18 -11.50 8.25 -24.23
N CYS A 19 -10.23 7.86 -24.23
CA CYS A 19 -9.67 6.96 -25.25
C CYS A 19 -9.73 5.47 -24.86
N PHE A 20 -9.75 5.15 -23.55
CA PHE A 20 -9.68 3.77 -23.06
C PHE A 20 -10.86 3.37 -22.17
N GLY A 21 -11.87 4.24 -22.06
CA GLY A 21 -13.11 3.91 -21.35
C GLY A 21 -12.98 3.80 -19.83
N PHE A 22 -11.96 4.42 -19.22
CA PHE A 22 -11.83 4.46 -17.77
C PHE A 22 -12.96 5.30 -17.16
N ARG A 23 -13.83 4.68 -16.36
CA ARG A 23 -15.01 5.31 -15.75
C ARG A 23 -14.91 5.26 -14.23
N GLU A 24 -15.47 6.27 -13.58
CA GLU A 24 -15.64 6.26 -12.13
C GLU A 24 -16.74 5.26 -11.71
N PRO A 25 -16.60 4.60 -10.54
CA PRO A 25 -15.47 4.70 -9.61
C PRO A 25 -14.21 3.98 -10.16
N TYR A 26 -13.06 4.69 -10.14
CA TYR A 26 -11.80 4.13 -10.63
C TYR A 26 -11.34 3.00 -9.70
N ARG A 27 -11.12 1.81 -10.27
CA ARG A 27 -10.64 0.64 -9.53
C ARG A 27 -9.12 0.69 -9.50
N VAL A 28 -8.54 0.86 -8.31
CA VAL A 28 -7.09 0.96 -8.13
C VAL A 28 -6.58 -0.35 -7.54
N LEU A 29 -5.76 -1.07 -8.31
CA LEU A 29 -5.07 -2.26 -7.81
C LEU A 29 -3.77 -1.83 -7.12
N VAL A 30 -3.55 -2.35 -5.93
CA VAL A 30 -2.44 -2.02 -5.04
C VAL A 30 -1.65 -3.29 -4.73
N ASP A 31 -0.31 -3.19 -4.76
CA ASP A 31 0.63 -4.26 -4.46
C ASP A 31 1.15 -4.18 -3.01
N SER A 32 1.97 -5.18 -2.61
CA SER A 32 2.56 -5.26 -1.27
C SER A 32 3.48 -4.07 -0.97
N THR A 33 4.24 -3.62 -1.96
CA THR A 33 5.22 -2.55 -1.80
C THR A 33 4.56 -1.20 -1.51
N PHE A 34 3.44 -0.90 -2.18
CA PHE A 34 2.67 0.31 -1.92
C PHE A 34 2.07 0.30 -0.51
N VAL A 35 1.48 -0.83 -0.07
CA VAL A 35 0.95 -0.96 1.30
C VAL A 35 2.06 -0.78 2.33
N HIS A 36 3.21 -1.42 2.12
CA HIS A 36 4.37 -1.28 3.00
C HIS A 36 4.83 0.19 3.10
N HIS A 37 4.95 0.89 1.97
CA HIS A 37 5.35 2.29 1.94
C HIS A 37 4.34 3.22 2.64
N LEU A 38 3.04 2.97 2.48
CA LEU A 38 1.99 3.72 3.19
C LEU A 38 2.11 3.58 4.71
N LEU A 39 2.36 2.37 5.20
CA LEU A 39 2.52 2.08 6.63
C LEU A 39 3.81 2.69 7.17
N HIS A 40 4.93 2.46 6.49
CA HIS A 40 6.25 2.94 6.90
C HIS A 40 6.29 4.46 7.05
N HIS A 41 5.68 5.20 6.12
CA HIS A 41 5.65 6.66 6.14
C HIS A 41 4.41 7.26 6.84
N ARG A 42 3.57 6.44 7.47
CA ARG A 42 2.31 6.86 8.14
C ARG A 42 1.42 7.73 7.24
N LEU A 43 1.26 7.31 5.99
CA LEU A 43 0.50 8.05 4.96
C LEU A 43 -0.97 7.60 4.85
N LEU A 44 -1.48 6.90 5.87
CA LEU A 44 -2.88 6.48 5.92
C LEU A 44 -3.75 7.60 6.53
N PRO A 45 -4.96 7.85 5.99
CA PRO A 45 -5.61 7.15 4.88
C PRO A 45 -5.09 7.59 3.49
N ALA A 46 -4.95 6.63 2.57
CA ALA A 46 -4.48 6.89 1.20
C ALA A 46 -5.60 7.39 0.26
N ASP A 47 -6.85 7.32 0.71
CA ASP A 47 -8.06 7.58 -0.08
C ASP A 47 -8.10 9.01 -0.64
N ASP A 48 -7.87 10.01 0.22
CA ASP A 48 -7.88 11.42 -0.17
C ASP A 48 -6.75 11.75 -1.14
N ALA A 49 -5.56 11.16 -0.92
CA ALA A 49 -4.41 11.35 -1.79
C ALA A 49 -4.67 10.77 -3.18
N LEU A 50 -5.25 9.57 -3.26
CA LEU A 50 -5.58 8.90 -4.51
C LEU A 50 -6.74 9.58 -5.24
N GLN A 51 -7.75 10.04 -4.51
CA GLN A 51 -8.84 10.85 -5.07
C GLN A 51 -8.29 12.13 -5.71
N ALA A 52 -7.41 12.85 -5.00
CA ALA A 52 -6.79 14.07 -5.50
C ALA A 52 -5.86 13.82 -6.71
N LEU A 53 -5.15 12.70 -6.73
CA LEU A 53 -4.27 12.30 -7.83
C LEU A 53 -5.07 11.94 -9.09
N LEU A 54 -6.14 11.17 -8.94
CA LEU A 54 -7.00 10.76 -10.05
C LEU A 54 -8.00 11.85 -10.46
N SER A 55 -8.06 12.97 -9.71
CA SER A 55 -9.09 14.00 -9.91
C SER A 55 -10.51 13.42 -9.89
N ALA A 56 -10.72 12.41 -9.04
CA ALA A 56 -11.96 11.65 -8.99
C ALA A 56 -13.02 12.35 -8.12
N SER A 57 -14.30 12.15 -8.43
CA SER A 57 -15.41 12.72 -7.64
C SER A 57 -15.51 12.09 -6.25
N ARG A 58 -15.20 10.79 -6.13
CA ARG A 58 -15.26 10.01 -4.88
C ARG A 58 -13.97 9.22 -4.65
N PRO A 59 -13.67 8.81 -3.40
CA PRO A 59 -12.57 7.91 -3.09
C PRO A 59 -12.60 6.65 -3.95
N PRO A 60 -11.50 6.31 -4.65
CA PRO A 60 -11.45 5.11 -5.48
C PRO A 60 -11.42 3.85 -4.61
N PRO A 61 -12.20 2.80 -4.92
CA PRO A 61 -12.05 1.52 -4.25
C PRO A 61 -10.68 0.92 -4.54
N LEU A 62 -9.96 0.57 -3.47
CA LEU A 62 -8.67 -0.10 -3.51
C LEU A 62 -8.85 -1.61 -3.50
N PHE A 63 -8.11 -2.29 -4.37
CA PHE A 63 -8.08 -3.74 -4.47
C PHE A 63 -6.66 -4.24 -4.29
N THR A 64 -6.50 -5.45 -3.78
CA THR A 64 -5.24 -6.18 -3.86
C THR A 64 -5.50 -7.62 -4.27
N SER A 65 -4.49 -8.32 -4.76
CA SER A 65 -4.65 -9.72 -5.18
C SER A 65 -4.57 -10.66 -3.98
N LYS A 66 -5.19 -11.84 -4.10
CA LYS A 66 -5.05 -12.91 -3.10
C LYS A 66 -3.59 -13.36 -2.93
N CYS A 67 -2.80 -13.31 -4.00
CA CYS A 67 -1.37 -13.65 -3.98
C CYS A 67 -0.59 -12.65 -3.12
N VAL A 68 -0.81 -11.35 -3.32
CA VAL A 68 -0.18 -10.29 -2.51
C VAL A 68 -0.61 -10.40 -1.05
N LEU A 69 -1.88 -10.69 -0.78
CA LEU A 69 -2.35 -10.93 0.58
C LEU A 69 -1.69 -12.16 1.23
N ALA A 70 -1.51 -13.25 0.48
CA ALA A 70 -0.83 -14.44 0.95
C ALA A 70 0.67 -14.19 1.20
N GLU A 71 1.32 -13.43 0.33
CA GLU A 71 2.72 -12.99 0.50
C GLU A 71 2.88 -12.13 1.75
N LEU A 72 2.03 -11.10 1.91
CA LEU A 72 2.02 -10.25 3.10
C LEU A 72 1.82 -11.08 4.37
N ARG A 73 0.90 -12.05 4.37
CA ARG A 73 0.69 -12.98 5.49
C ARG A 73 1.88 -13.91 5.77
N ARG A 74 2.61 -14.32 4.73
CA ARG A 74 3.82 -15.16 4.88
C ARG A 74 4.97 -14.35 5.47
N LEU A 75 5.13 -13.11 5.03
CA LEU A 75 6.11 -12.17 5.59
C LEU A 75 5.75 -11.76 7.03
N SER A 76 4.46 -11.68 7.33
CA SER A 76 3.93 -11.28 8.64
C SER A 76 3.54 -12.48 9.52
N ARG A 77 4.28 -13.59 9.51
CA ARG A 77 4.06 -14.70 10.47
C ARG A 77 4.46 -14.34 11.91
N CYS A 78 4.23 -13.10 12.31
CA CYS A 78 4.35 -12.65 13.67
C CYS A 78 2.93 -12.59 14.26
N GLU A 79 2.62 -13.47 15.20
CA GLU A 79 1.30 -13.53 15.84
C GLU A 79 1.16 -12.45 16.92
N HIS A 80 1.19 -11.17 16.52
CA HIS A 80 0.94 -10.05 17.40
C HIS A 80 -0.50 -9.54 17.22
N ASP A 81 -1.28 -9.53 18.29
CA ASP A 81 -2.65 -8.95 18.30
C ASP A 81 -2.66 -7.43 18.08
N LYS A 82 -1.52 -6.76 18.31
CA LYS A 82 -1.34 -5.31 18.16
C LYS A 82 -0.10 -5.01 17.33
N VAL A 83 -0.09 -3.85 16.69
CA VAL A 83 1.10 -3.36 15.99
C VAL A 83 2.21 -3.13 17.01
N VAL A 84 3.29 -3.89 16.89
CA VAL A 84 4.52 -3.77 17.70
C VAL A 84 5.64 -3.14 16.88
N SER A 85 6.73 -2.72 17.53
CA SER A 85 7.89 -2.19 16.81
C SER A 85 8.57 -3.28 15.98
N ALA A 86 9.31 -2.90 14.94
CA ALA A 86 10.06 -3.86 14.13
C ALA A 86 11.08 -4.65 14.96
N VAL A 87 11.70 -4.00 15.97
CA VAL A 87 12.63 -4.64 16.90
C VAL A 87 11.92 -5.70 17.74
N ASP A 88 10.78 -5.34 18.36
CA ASP A 88 10.02 -6.27 19.20
C ASP A 88 9.46 -7.45 18.38
N CYS A 89 9.09 -7.19 17.13
CA CYS A 89 8.62 -8.21 16.20
C CYS A 89 9.71 -9.23 15.84
N ILE A 90 10.92 -8.76 15.55
CA ILE A 90 12.06 -9.62 15.24
C ILE A 90 12.47 -10.43 16.48
N LEU A 91 12.48 -9.79 17.66
CA LEU A 91 12.81 -10.47 18.91
C LEU A 91 11.78 -11.57 19.26
N SER A 92 10.49 -11.32 19.07
CA SER A 92 9.46 -12.34 19.34
C SER A 92 9.46 -13.49 18.33
N LEU A 93 9.86 -13.23 17.07
CA LEU A 93 10.01 -14.26 16.03
C LEU A 93 11.21 -15.18 16.25
N ILE A 94 12.32 -14.62 16.73
CA ILE A 94 13.55 -15.38 16.98
C ILE A 94 13.48 -16.08 18.35
N GLY A 95 12.90 -15.41 19.35
CA GLY A 95 12.94 -15.85 20.74
C GLY A 95 14.38 -15.90 21.28
N ASP A 96 14.53 -16.41 22.50
CA ASP A 96 15.86 -16.44 23.15
C ASP A 96 16.79 -17.51 22.57
N THR A 97 16.23 -18.56 21.98
CA THR A 97 16.97 -19.75 21.53
C THR A 97 17.12 -19.85 20.01
N ASN A 98 16.49 -18.97 19.23
CA ASN A 98 16.46 -19.00 17.77
C ASN A 98 16.21 -20.40 17.19
N PRO A 99 15.08 -21.06 17.52
CA PRO A 99 14.85 -22.47 17.18
C PRO A 99 14.78 -22.73 15.66
N GLU A 100 14.41 -21.72 14.89
CA GLU A 100 14.31 -21.77 13.42
C GLU A 100 15.60 -21.31 12.72
N HIS A 101 16.64 -20.97 13.50
CA HIS A 101 17.98 -20.63 13.04
C HIS A 101 18.01 -19.46 12.03
N PHE A 102 17.25 -18.39 12.31
CA PHE A 102 17.22 -17.20 11.47
C PHE A 102 18.53 -16.41 11.53
N PHE A 103 18.96 -15.88 10.39
CA PHE A 103 19.96 -14.82 10.30
C PHE A 103 19.26 -13.46 10.18
N VAL A 104 19.69 -12.50 10.99
CA VAL A 104 19.15 -11.13 10.95
C VAL A 104 20.14 -10.23 10.23
N ALA A 105 19.66 -9.58 9.17
CA ALA A 105 20.31 -8.44 8.56
C ALA A 105 19.42 -7.22 8.80
N THR A 106 19.98 -6.17 9.40
CA THR A 106 19.32 -4.90 9.69
C THR A 106 20.02 -3.74 8.99
#